data_AF-A0A260YML0-F1
#
_entry.id   AF-A0A260YML0-F1
#
_cell.length_a   1.000
_cell.length_b   1.000
_cell.length_c   1.000
_cell.angle_alpha   90.00
_cell.angle_beta   90.00
_cell.angle_gamma   90.00
#
_symmetry.space_group_name_H-M   'P 1'
#
loop_
_entity.id
_entity.type
_entity.pdbx_description
1 polymer ?
#
loop_
_entity_poly.entity_id
_entity_poly.type
_entity_poly.pdbx_seq_one_letter_code
_entity_poly.pdbx_strand_id
1 'polypeptide(L)'
;AFVDSSLPSSSFDKVVFGPQRLKLYRLMENPRSSSGAKIFSVGSALFVLLSLLGLILSSMPELQDENKEPHYLLHWLELLCMVYFTFEYLARLLVNPKKAEFIRSPLNVIDLLTVLPFMIEAFNELQWMKEFR
;
A
#
# COMPACT_ATOMS: atom_id res chain seq x y z
N ALA A 1 14.09 -9.55 -3.32
CA ALA A 1 12.98 -9.70 -4.28
C ALA A 1 13.35 -10.82 -5.25
N PHE A 2 12.87 -12.04 -4.94
CA PHE A 2 13.09 -13.25 -5.73
C PHE A 2 12.08 -13.21 -6.88
N VAL A 3 12.57 -12.99 -8.10
CA VAL A 3 11.78 -12.84 -9.33
C VAL A 3 11.20 -14.20 -9.70
N ASP A 4 9.88 -14.34 -9.65
CA ASP A 4 9.24 -15.53 -10.20
C ASP A 4 9.01 -15.32 -11.70
N SER A 5 9.89 -15.89 -12.50
CA SER A 5 9.88 -15.89 -13.96
C SER A 5 8.77 -16.78 -14.57
N SER A 6 7.74 -17.16 -13.80
CA SER A 6 6.82 -18.26 -14.11
C SER A 6 5.40 -17.88 -14.54
N LEU A 7 5.06 -16.59 -14.74
CA LEU A 7 3.74 -16.22 -15.29
C LEU A 7 3.78 -16.17 -16.83
N PRO A 8 3.38 -17.24 -17.55
CA PRO A 8 3.31 -17.20 -19.01
C PRO A 8 2.27 -16.16 -19.43
N SER A 9 2.51 -15.49 -20.57
CA SER A 9 1.61 -14.50 -21.20
C SER A 9 0.16 -14.99 -21.27
N SER A 10 -0.04 -16.30 -21.40
CA SER A 10 -1.34 -16.98 -21.45
C SER A 10 -2.17 -16.87 -20.17
N SER A 11 -1.58 -16.50 -19.03
CA SER A 11 -2.31 -16.23 -17.79
C SER A 11 -3.17 -14.97 -17.89
N PHE A 12 -2.80 -14.04 -18.78
CA PHE A 12 -3.53 -12.79 -19.01
C PHE A 12 -4.60 -12.91 -20.10
N ASP A 13 -4.57 -13.97 -20.93
CA ASP A 13 -5.55 -14.19 -21.99
C ASP A 13 -6.94 -14.58 -21.45
N LYS A 14 -6.99 -15.18 -20.25
CA LYS A 14 -8.25 -15.63 -19.60
C LYS A 14 -8.93 -14.55 -18.76
N VAL A 15 -8.35 -13.36 -18.66
CA VAL A 15 -8.78 -12.30 -17.74
C VAL A 15 -9.32 -11.12 -18.53
N VAL A 16 -10.42 -10.53 -18.03
CA VAL A 16 -11.01 -9.33 -18.64
C VAL A 16 -9.96 -8.21 -18.71
N PHE A 17 -9.79 -7.62 -19.89
CA PHE A 17 -8.75 -6.64 -20.25
C PHE A 17 -7.29 -7.13 -20.16
N GLY A 18 -7.04 -8.39 -20.54
CA GLY A 18 -5.72 -9.03 -20.61
C GLY A 18 -4.54 -8.16 -21.11
N PRO A 19 -4.59 -7.58 -22.32
CA PRO A 19 -3.44 -6.84 -22.87
C PRO A 19 -3.12 -5.54 -22.10
N GLN A 20 -4.13 -4.87 -21.54
CA GLN A 20 -3.93 -3.66 -20.72
C GLN A 20 -3.40 -4.01 -19.34
N ARG A 21 -3.92 -5.08 -18.72
CA ARG A 21 -3.45 -5.58 -17.42
C ARG A 21 -2.04 -6.14 -17.51
N LEU A 22 -1.69 -6.83 -18.60
CA LEU A 22 -0.32 -7.28 -18.86
C LEU A 22 0.65 -6.11 -19.03
N LYS A 23 0.23 -5.04 -19.71
CA LYS A 23 1.05 -3.82 -19.87
C LYS A 23 1.26 -3.11 -18.52
N LEU A 24 0.22 -3.03 -17.69
CA LEU A 24 0.26 -2.42 -16.36
C LEU A 24 1.00 -3.30 -15.34
N TYR A 25 0.87 -4.62 -15.44
CA TYR A 25 1.64 -5.60 -14.68
C TYR A 25 3.13 -5.46 -15.01
N ARG A 26 3.50 -5.45 -16.30
CA ARG A 26 4.88 -5.17 -16.73
C ARG A 26 5.38 -3.79 -16.29
N LEU A 27 4.50 -2.79 -16.24
CA LEU A 27 4.83 -1.45 -15.76
C LEU A 27 5.21 -1.46 -14.27
N MET A 28 4.48 -2.20 -13.44
CA MET A 28 4.73 -2.28 -12.00
C MET A 28 5.84 -3.28 -11.64
N GLU A 29 5.98 -4.38 -12.37
CA GLU A 29 7.01 -5.41 -12.11
C GLU A 29 8.40 -5.00 -12.62
N ASN A 30 8.47 -4.28 -13.74
CA ASN A 30 9.72 -3.81 -14.35
C ASN A 30 9.81 -2.28 -14.27
N PRO A 31 10.28 -1.71 -13.14
CA PRO A 31 10.43 -0.26 -12.98
C PRO A 31 11.40 0.38 -14.00
N ARG A 32 12.16 -0.41 -14.78
CA ARG A 32 13.05 0.09 -15.86
C ARG A 32 12.37 0.25 -17.23
N SER A 33 11.15 -0.22 -17.44
CA SER A 33 10.56 -0.37 -18.77
C SER A 33 9.99 0.91 -19.40
N SER A 34 9.48 1.88 -18.62
CA SER A 34 8.80 3.08 -19.14
C SER A 34 9.00 4.28 -18.21
N SER A 35 9.05 5.51 -18.77
CA SER A 35 9.21 6.74 -17.97
C SER A 35 8.10 6.93 -16.93
N GLY A 36 6.86 6.50 -17.22
CA GLY A 36 5.76 6.53 -16.24
C GLY A 36 5.89 5.48 -15.12
N ALA A 37 6.46 4.31 -15.43
CA ALA A 37 6.76 3.26 -14.44
C ALA A 37 7.77 3.74 -13.40
N LYS A 38 8.81 4.46 -13.87
CA LYS A 38 9.86 5.01 -13.02
C LYS A 38 9.30 6.04 -12.05
N ILE A 39 8.49 6.97 -12.52
CA ILE A 39 7.90 8.02 -11.68
C ILE A 39 6.99 7.37 -10.62
N PHE A 40 6.16 6.41 -11.01
CA PHE A 40 5.28 5.71 -10.07
C PHE A 40 6.09 4.92 -9.02
N SER A 41 7.07 4.12 -9.45
CA SER A 41 7.90 3.29 -8.55
C SER A 41 8.79 4.12 -7.62
N VAL A 42 9.36 5.22 -8.11
CA VAL A 42 10.16 6.15 -7.29
C VAL A 42 9.25 6.93 -6.35
N GLY A 43 8.07 7.35 -6.81
CA GLY A 43 7.07 8.04 -6.01
C GLY A 43 6.59 7.18 -4.84
N SER A 44 6.21 5.92 -5.10
CA SER A 44 5.81 4.97 -4.04
C SER A 44 6.95 4.74 -3.04
N ALA A 45 8.19 4.57 -3.52
CA ALA A 45 9.34 4.36 -2.64
C ALA A 45 9.64 5.59 -1.75
N LEU A 46 9.52 6.80 -2.30
CA LEU A 46 9.66 8.04 -1.53
C LEU A 46 8.55 8.19 -0.49
N PHE A 47 7.32 7.87 -0.85
CA PHE A 47 6.17 7.97 0.07
C PHE A 47 6.32 6.98 1.23
N VAL A 48 6.79 5.75 0.97
CA VAL A 48 7.10 4.77 2.02
C VAL A 48 8.13 5.31 3.01
N LEU A 49 9.20 5.93 2.51
CA LEU A 49 10.24 6.52 3.36
C LEU A 49 9.69 7.68 4.19
N LEU A 50 8.85 8.53 3.59
CA LEU A 50 8.20 9.63 4.29
C LEU A 50 7.27 9.12 5.41
N SER A 51 6.50 8.07 5.15
CA SER A 51 5.63 7.45 6.15
C SER A 51 6.42 6.85 7.31
N LEU A 52 7.54 6.18 7.02
CA LEU A 52 8.42 5.63 8.06
C LEU A 52 9.01 6.74 8.94
N LEU A 53 9.45 7.85 8.33
CA LEU A 53 9.91 9.01 9.08
C LEU A 53 8.80 9.63 9.93
N GLY A 54 7.59 9.78 9.38
CA GLY A 54 6.42 10.26 10.11
C GLY A 54 6.11 9.40 11.34
N LEU A 55 6.16 8.07 11.20
CA LEU A 55 5.94 7.13 12.30
C LEU A 55 7.03 7.25 13.39
N ILE A 56 8.29 7.36 12.99
CA ILE A 56 9.42 7.54 13.93
C ILE A 56 9.25 8.86 14.70
N LEU A 57 8.89 9.93 14.00
CA LEU A 57 8.66 11.24 14.61
C LEU A 57 7.45 11.24 15.55
N SER A 58 6.37 10.52 15.20
CA SER A 58 5.21 10.36 16.09
C SER A 58 5.53 9.57 17.36
N SER A 59 6.51 8.67 17.29
CA SER A 59 7.00 7.92 18.45
C SER A 59 7.93 8.73 19.36
N MET A 60 8.44 9.89 18.92
CA MET A 60 9.34 10.73 19.72
C MET A 60 8.53 11.57 20.71
N PRO A 61 8.73 11.40 22.03
CA PRO A 61 8.00 12.15 23.05
C PRO A 61 8.34 13.65 23.03
N GLU A 62 9.47 14.05 22.44
CA GLU A 62 9.85 15.46 22.31
C GLU A 62 8.96 16.26 21.33
N LEU A 63 8.20 15.58 20.47
CA LEU A 63 7.27 16.19 19.51
C LEU A 63 5.80 16.03 19.92
N GLN A 64 5.56 15.45 21.09
CA GLN A 64 4.22 15.35 21.67
C GLN A 64 3.93 16.65 22.42
N ASP A 65 2.75 17.21 22.18
CA ASP A 65 2.30 18.42 22.85
C ASP A 65 2.07 18.14 24.35
N GLU A 66 1.80 19.17 25.16
CA GLU A 66 1.64 19.03 26.63
C GLU A 66 0.58 17.96 27.04
N ASN A 67 -0.33 17.61 26.12
CA ASN A 67 -1.37 16.59 26.26
C ASN A 67 -0.99 15.16 25.81
N LYS A 68 0.27 14.90 25.42
CA LYS A 68 0.74 13.63 24.79
C LYS A 68 0.08 13.28 23.45
N GLU A 69 -0.63 14.22 22.87
CA GLU A 69 -1.20 14.09 21.52
C GLU A 69 -0.11 14.43 20.49
N PRO A 70 0.03 13.66 19.40
CA PRO A 70 0.89 14.05 18.30
C PRO A 70 0.41 15.37 17.72
N HIS A 71 1.34 16.24 17.33
CA HIS A 71 1.02 17.51 16.68
C HIS A 71 0.03 17.27 15.52
N TYR A 72 -0.99 18.12 15.38
CA TYR A 72 -2.07 17.91 14.38
C TYR A 72 -1.57 17.58 12.96
N LEU A 73 -0.41 18.13 12.57
CA LEU A 73 0.25 17.86 11.28
C LEU A 73 0.73 16.41 11.14
N LEU A 74 1.30 15.83 12.19
CA LEU A 74 1.77 14.43 12.20
C LEU A 74 0.58 13.48 12.03
N HIS A 75 -0.52 13.74 12.75
CA HIS A 75 -1.73 12.94 12.65
C HIS A 75 -2.36 12.98 11.25
N TRP A 76 -2.49 14.17 10.64
CA TRP A 76 -3.00 14.29 9.26
C TRP A 76 -2.08 13.62 8.23
N LEU A 77 -0.76 13.70 8.42
CA LEU A 77 0.22 13.05 7.56
C LEU A 77 0.12 11.51 7.66
N GLU A 78 -0.04 10.98 8.87
CA GLU A 78 -0.23 9.55 9.12
C GLU A 78 -1.50 9.04 8.43
N LEU A 79 -2.63 9.75 8.59
CA LEU A 79 -3.88 9.41 7.93
C LEU A 79 -3.76 9.44 6.39
N LEU A 80 -3.12 10.48 5.84
CA LEU A 80 -2.89 10.60 4.40
C LEU A 80 -2.01 9.46 3.87
N CYS A 81 -0.96 9.09 4.61
CA CYS A 81 -0.08 7.97 4.27
C CYS A 81 -0.82 6.65 4.28
N MET A 82 -1.67 6.39 5.28
CA MET A 82 -2.47 5.19 5.37
C MET A 82 -3.42 5.05 4.17
N VAL A 83 -4.11 6.12 3.79
CA VAL A 83 -5.00 6.14 2.61
C VAL A 83 -4.21 5.86 1.33
N TYR A 84 -3.03 6.49 1.18
CA TYR A 84 -2.16 6.28 0.03
C TYR A 84 -1.67 4.83 -0.08
N PHE A 85 -1.16 4.26 1.01
CA PHE A 85 -0.72 2.86 1.06
C PHE A 85 -1.84 1.87 0.72
N THR A 86 -3.03 2.12 1.25
CA THR A 86 -4.22 1.31 0.95
C THR A 86 -4.57 1.39 -0.54
N PHE A 87 -4.55 2.59 -1.13
CA PHE A 87 -4.79 2.78 -2.55
C PHE A 87 -3.73 2.10 -3.42
N GLU A 88 -2.45 2.24 -3.07
CA GLU A 88 -1.33 1.61 -3.76
C GLU A 88 -1.44 0.08 -3.74
N TYR A 89 -1.73 -0.50 -2.57
CA TYR A 89 -1.97 -1.93 -2.41
C TYR A 89 -3.16 -2.42 -3.24
N LEU A 90 -4.29 -1.69 -3.21
CA LEU A 90 -5.48 -2.04 -3.99
C LEU A 90 -5.21 -1.96 -5.49
N ALA A 91 -4.50 -0.93 -5.96
CA ALA A 91 -4.07 -0.81 -7.34
C ALA A 91 -3.25 -2.04 -7.76
N ARG A 92 -2.27 -2.46 -6.95
CA ARG A 92 -1.50 -3.70 -7.19
C ARG A 92 -2.39 -4.95 -7.24
N LEU A 93 -3.36 -5.06 -6.35
CA LEU A 93 -4.30 -6.20 -6.29
C LEU A 93 -5.25 -6.25 -7.49
N LEU A 94 -5.64 -5.10 -8.05
CA LEU A 94 -6.49 -5.02 -9.24
C LEU A 94 -5.73 -5.37 -10.51
N VAL A 95 -4.45 -4.99 -10.61
CA VAL A 95 -3.62 -5.29 -11.78
C VAL A 95 -3.28 -6.78 -11.85
N ASN A 96 -3.03 -7.41 -10.71
CA ASN A 96 -2.67 -8.82 -10.65
C ASN A 96 -3.88 -9.74 -10.94
N PRO A 97 -3.79 -10.64 -11.93
CA PRO A 97 -4.89 -11.54 -12.29
C PRO A 97 -5.05 -12.68 -11.28
N LYS A 98 -3.95 -13.13 -10.66
CA LYS A 98 -3.93 -14.19 -9.64
C LYS A 98 -3.86 -13.59 -8.24
N LYS A 99 -4.98 -13.03 -7.76
CA LYS A 99 -5.06 -12.33 -6.46
C LYS A 99 -4.56 -13.18 -5.28
N ALA A 100 -4.85 -14.48 -5.25
CA ALA A 100 -4.45 -15.37 -4.16
C ALA A 100 -2.94 -15.62 -4.09
N GLU A 101 -2.28 -15.68 -5.25
CA GLU A 101 -0.81 -15.84 -5.34
C GLU A 101 -0.13 -14.52 -4.98
N PHE A 102 -0.70 -13.40 -5.43
CA PHE A 102 -0.25 -12.06 -5.07
C PHE A 102 -0.29 -11.81 -3.55
N ILE A 103 -1.40 -12.12 -2.88
CA ILE A 103 -1.54 -11.92 -1.42
C ILE A 103 -0.57 -12.79 -0.63
N ARG A 104 -0.19 -13.98 -1.14
CA ARG A 104 0.77 -14.88 -0.49
C ARG A 104 2.24 -14.50 -0.70
N SER A 105 2.54 -13.54 -1.57
CA SER A 105 3.91 -13.09 -1.78
C SER A 105 4.41 -12.35 -0.54
N PRO A 106 5.62 -12.66 -0.03
CA PRO A 106 6.12 -12.12 1.23
C PRO A 106 6.17 -10.58 1.26
N LEU A 107 6.46 -9.94 0.12
CA LEU A 107 6.47 -8.48 0.02
C LEU A 107 5.07 -7.86 0.19
N ASN A 108 4.05 -8.49 -0.40
CA ASN A 108 2.67 -8.01 -0.30
C ASN A 108 2.05 -8.34 1.06
N VAL A 109 2.52 -9.41 1.73
CA VAL A 109 2.14 -9.71 3.11
C VAL A 109 2.65 -8.61 4.05
N ILE A 110 3.88 -8.11 3.85
CA ILE A 110 4.42 -6.99 4.63
C ILE A 110 3.56 -5.73 4.44
N ASP A 111 3.26 -5.33 3.20
CA ASP A 111 2.38 -4.19 2.92
C ASP A 111 1.02 -4.35 3.61
N LEU A 112 0.42 -5.55 3.54
CA LEU A 112 -0.86 -5.84 4.19
C LEU A 112 -0.77 -5.71 5.72
N LEU A 113 0.26 -6.31 6.34
CA LEU A 113 0.47 -6.25 7.78
C LEU A 113 0.66 -4.82 8.28
N THR A 114 1.21 -3.94 7.45
CA THR A 114 1.45 -2.53 7.81
C THR A 114 0.13 -1.75 7.88
N VAL A 115 -0.84 -2.05 7.00
CA VAL A 115 -2.17 -1.39 6.98
C VAL A 115 -3.15 -2.05 7.96
N LEU A 116 -2.92 -3.32 8.30
CA LEU A 116 -3.80 -4.14 9.15
C LEU A 116 -4.13 -3.53 10.53
N PRO A 117 -3.17 -3.07 11.35
CA PRO A 117 -3.48 -2.52 12.67
C PRO A 117 -4.41 -1.30 12.58
N PHE A 118 -4.18 -0.41 11.62
CA PHE A 118 -5.05 0.74 11.39
C PHE A 118 -6.45 0.36 10.89
N MET A 119 -6.54 -0.69 10.05
CA MET A 119 -7.84 -1.21 9.61
C MET A 119 -8.63 -1.82 10.76
N ILE A 120 -7.96 -2.47 11.73
CA ILE A 120 -8.61 -2.97 12.95
C ILE A 120 -9.13 -1.80 13.79
N GLU A 121 -8.32 -0.77 13.99
CA GLU A 121 -8.70 0.40 14.79
C GLU A 121 -9.90 1.13 14.17
N ALA A 122 -9.84 1.39 12.85
CA ALA A 122 -10.98 1.96 12.11
C ALA A 122 -12.23 1.07 12.15
N PHE A 123 -12.08 -0.26 12.10
CA PHE A 123 -13.19 -1.19 12.20
C PHE A 123 -13.82 -1.19 13.59
N ASN A 124 -13.00 -1.15 14.64
CA ASN A 124 -13.47 -1.07 16.03
C ASN A 124 -14.29 0.19 16.27
N GLU A 125 -13.81 1.35 15.83
CA GLU A 125 -14.55 2.62 15.86
C GLU A 125 -15.89 2.53 15.11
N LEU A 126 -15.89 1.91 13.92
CA LEU A 126 -17.10 1.71 13.11
C LEU A 126 -18.12 0.76 13.76
N GLN A 127 -17.66 -0.28 14.46
CA GLN A 127 -18.53 -1.19 15.21
C GLN A 127 -19.12 -0.50 16.44
N TRP A 128 -18.30 0.24 17.18
CA TRP A 128 -18.75 0.99 18.34
C TRP A 128 -19.84 2.00 17.98
N MET A 129 -19.66 2.71 16.87
CA MET A 129 -20.65 3.66 16.31
C MET A 129 -21.94 2.99 15.82
N LYS A 130 -21.92 1.70 15.48
CA LYS A 130 -23.12 0.93 15.11
C LYS A 130 -23.83 0.33 16.31
N GLU A 131 -23.09 -0.02 17.37
CA GLU A 131 -23.64 -0.53 18.62
C GLU A 131 -24.34 0.59 19.42
N PHE A 132 -23.89 1.83 19.27
CA PHE A 132 -24.46 3.01 19.96
C PHE A 132 -25.56 3.76 19.17
N ARG A 133 -26.07 3.19 18.07
CA ARG A 133 -27.23 3.70 17.32
C ARG A 133 -28.37 2.68 17.30
#